data_AF-A0A7W3MT03-F1
#
_entry.id   AF-A0A7W3MT03-F1
#
_cell.length_a   1.000
_cell.length_b   1.000
_cell.length_c   1.000
_cell.angle_alpha   90.00
_cell.angle_beta   90.00
_cell.angle_gamma   90.00
#
_symmetry.space_group_name_H-M   'P 1'
#
loop_
_entity.id
_entity.type
_entity.pdbx_description
1 polymer ?
#
loop_
_entity_poly.entity_id
_entity_poly.type
_entity_poly.pdbx_seq_one_letter_code
_entity_poly.pdbx_strand_id
1 'polypeptide(L)'
;MGALTRRLRRTWRAWTTPEPPAPPPRDEPGEAVSAEALDLVLRVGELLLTSGESTERVTESMFGLAVAYELPRCEVQVTLTSLVVSAHPGNGRPPVTGSRAIRRRTPAYWRLTALHQLVQEASLGLLEPAAAHRRLAEIERAPAPYPRWLLVAAFGLIAASASVLSGGGALAASTAFGATVLGDRAAAVLARRGVAEFYQLALAAAIATAAAALVVAVGTPARASTVVTGAILALLPGRPLVASIQDGITGDLISATARLMEVFFIIAGIVAGVGLVVYTAVRLDFPIDMTQLPSSPPALDPVQVLAAAGVSVAFAVSLAAPRGTVLPALLGGALIWVLFVLLRAQDVPPVLASAVAATALSVPANLYADRRRAPVQPYMVPIIGPLLPGGMLYQGMVELNSGSPQSGLLSLIGALSVALALAAGVNLGGELVRAFRRFGLSASGRWARPAARRTRGF
;
A
#
# COMPACT_ATOMS: atom_id res chain seq x y z
N MET A 1 -70.27 39.47 -11.89
CA MET A 1 -69.42 39.05 -10.75
C MET A 1 -69.16 37.53 -10.63
N GLY A 2 -69.80 36.65 -11.42
CA GLY A 2 -69.69 35.18 -11.27
C GLY A 2 -68.62 34.46 -12.12
N ALA A 3 -68.09 35.08 -13.17
CA ALA A 3 -67.09 34.46 -14.05
C ALA A 3 -65.65 34.61 -13.51
N LEU A 4 -65.35 35.75 -12.90
CA LEU A 4 -64.04 36.05 -12.31
C LEU A 4 -63.77 35.18 -11.07
N THR A 5 -64.79 34.98 -10.23
CA THR A 5 -64.75 34.12 -9.05
C THR A 5 -64.61 32.63 -9.41
N ARG A 6 -65.20 32.19 -10.53
CA ARG A 6 -64.96 30.82 -11.05
C ARG A 6 -63.55 30.64 -11.58
N ARG A 7 -62.98 31.63 -12.28
CA ARG A 7 -61.59 31.58 -12.72
C ARG A 7 -60.64 31.51 -11.53
N LEU A 8 -60.80 32.40 -10.54
CA LEU A 8 -59.97 32.44 -9.33
C LEU A 8 -60.06 31.14 -8.51
N ARG A 9 -61.24 30.53 -8.38
CA ARG A 9 -61.38 29.21 -7.71
C ARG A 9 -60.70 28.09 -8.48
N ARG A 10 -60.67 28.15 -9.82
CA ARG A 10 -60.03 27.14 -10.68
C ARG A 10 -58.51 27.26 -10.61
N THR A 11 -57.96 28.48 -10.61
CA THR A 11 -56.52 28.70 -10.37
C THR A 11 -56.14 28.33 -8.94
N TRP A 12 -56.93 28.70 -7.93
CA TRP A 12 -56.60 28.35 -6.54
C TRP A 12 -56.60 26.83 -6.29
N ARG A 13 -57.54 26.08 -6.87
CA ARG A 13 -57.52 24.59 -6.85
C ARG A 13 -56.30 24.01 -7.54
N ALA A 14 -55.93 24.52 -8.72
CA ALA A 14 -54.72 24.07 -9.42
C ALA A 14 -53.42 24.26 -8.62
N TRP A 15 -53.39 25.23 -7.69
CA TRP A 15 -52.24 25.49 -6.82
C TRP A 15 -52.30 24.74 -5.47
N THR A 16 -53.47 24.22 -5.07
CA THR A 16 -53.68 23.64 -3.73
C THR A 16 -53.88 22.13 -3.72
N THR A 17 -54.22 21.51 -4.86
CA THR A 17 -54.07 20.06 -5.02
C THR A 17 -52.64 19.76 -5.45
N PRO A 18 -51.81 19.12 -4.60
CA PRO A 18 -50.59 18.48 -5.10
C PRO A 18 -51.03 17.51 -6.19
N GLU A 19 -50.42 17.58 -7.38
CA GLU A 19 -50.50 16.44 -8.28
C GLU A 19 -50.07 15.21 -7.48
N PRO A 20 -50.84 14.10 -7.51
CA PRO A 20 -50.33 12.87 -6.93
C PRO A 20 -48.95 12.64 -7.56
N PRO A 21 -47.91 12.33 -6.76
CA PRO A 21 -46.58 12.09 -7.30
C PRO A 21 -46.75 11.10 -8.44
N ALA A 22 -46.19 11.43 -9.61
CA ALA A 22 -46.22 10.54 -10.75
C ALA A 22 -45.86 9.14 -10.24
N PRO A 23 -46.66 8.09 -10.54
CA PRO A 23 -46.28 6.75 -10.15
C PRO A 23 -44.84 6.55 -10.60
N PRO A 24 -43.96 5.97 -9.75
CA PRO A 24 -42.57 5.76 -10.12
C PRO A 24 -42.57 5.10 -11.50
N PRO A 25 -41.69 5.55 -12.43
CA PRO A 25 -41.63 4.98 -13.76
C PRO A 25 -41.66 3.46 -13.61
N ARG A 26 -42.63 2.81 -14.25
CA ARG A 26 -42.72 1.35 -14.23
C ARG A 26 -41.40 0.87 -14.82
N ASP A 27 -40.56 0.25 -13.98
CA ASP A 27 -39.31 -0.35 -14.39
C ASP A 27 -39.63 -1.23 -15.61
N GLU A 28 -39.12 -0.86 -16.78
CA GLU A 28 -39.12 -1.75 -17.96
C GLU A 28 -38.59 -3.12 -17.53
N PRO A 29 -39.01 -4.24 -18.15
CA PRO A 29 -38.55 -5.57 -17.75
C PRO A 29 -37.03 -5.61 -17.70
N GLY A 30 -36.48 -5.49 -16.48
CA GLY A 30 -35.05 -5.45 -16.27
C GLY A 30 -34.43 -6.73 -16.78
N GLU A 31 -33.41 -6.59 -17.61
CA GLU A 31 -32.61 -7.71 -18.11
C GLU A 31 -32.22 -8.64 -16.96
N ALA A 32 -32.17 -9.94 -17.25
CA ALA A 32 -31.65 -10.90 -16.30
C ALA A 32 -30.22 -10.50 -15.92
N VAL A 33 -29.91 -10.49 -14.62
CA VAL A 33 -28.55 -10.21 -14.14
C VAL A 33 -27.59 -11.17 -14.83
N SER A 34 -26.64 -10.61 -15.60
CA SER A 34 -25.64 -11.41 -16.30
C SER A 34 -24.71 -12.09 -15.29
N ALA A 35 -24.81 -13.42 -15.20
CA ALA A 35 -23.93 -14.22 -14.33
C ALA A 35 -22.45 -14.11 -14.77
N GLU A 36 -22.22 -13.98 -16.08
CA GLU A 36 -20.89 -13.76 -16.65
C GLU A 36 -20.30 -12.42 -16.18
N ALA A 37 -21.06 -11.33 -16.26
CA ALA A 37 -20.61 -10.03 -15.78
C ALA A 37 -20.37 -10.02 -14.27
N LEU A 38 -21.25 -10.68 -13.49
CA LEU A 38 -21.09 -10.81 -12.04
C LEU A 38 -19.80 -11.54 -11.67
N ASP A 39 -19.50 -12.68 -12.33
CA ASP A 39 -18.26 -13.43 -12.08
C ASP A 39 -17.02 -12.62 -12.48
N LEU A 40 -17.07 -11.91 -13.62
CA LEU A 40 -15.97 -11.04 -14.07
C LEU A 40 -15.65 -9.96 -13.05
N VAL A 41 -16.67 -9.25 -12.55
CA VAL A 41 -16.50 -8.19 -11.55
C VAL A 41 -15.88 -8.76 -10.27
N LEU A 42 -16.39 -9.89 -9.77
CA LEU A 42 -15.85 -10.55 -8.57
C LEU A 42 -14.41 -11.02 -8.78
N ARG A 43 -14.09 -11.55 -9.96
CA ARG A 43 -12.77 -12.09 -10.27
C ARG A 43 -11.73 -11.00 -10.45
N VAL A 44 -12.07 -9.91 -11.14
CA VAL A 44 -11.22 -8.72 -11.22
C VAL A 44 -10.99 -8.13 -9.84
N GLY A 45 -12.05 -8.00 -9.03
CA GLY A 45 -11.94 -7.54 -7.64
C GLY A 45 -11.01 -8.42 -6.80
N GLU A 46 -11.13 -9.75 -6.91
CA GLU A 46 -10.28 -10.73 -6.22
C GLU A 46 -8.81 -10.52 -6.60
N LEU A 47 -8.52 -10.40 -7.90
CA LEU A 47 -7.15 -10.22 -8.36
C LEU A 47 -6.58 -8.85 -8.01
N LEU A 48 -7.35 -7.77 -8.06
CA LEU A 48 -6.90 -6.44 -7.66
C LEU A 48 -6.52 -6.41 -6.18
N LEU A 49 -7.40 -6.93 -5.31
CA LEU A 49 -7.20 -6.94 -3.87
C LEU A 49 -6.02 -7.84 -3.47
N THR A 50 -5.90 -9.03 -4.10
CA THR A 50 -4.76 -9.94 -3.85
C THR A 50 -3.43 -9.43 -4.41
N SER A 51 -3.47 -8.63 -5.49
CA SER A 51 -2.29 -7.96 -6.07
C SER A 51 -1.85 -6.72 -5.28
N GLY A 52 -2.64 -6.31 -4.27
CA GLY A 52 -2.26 -5.33 -3.27
C GLY A 52 -2.88 -3.95 -3.42
N GLU A 53 -4.00 -3.83 -4.15
CA GLU A 53 -4.78 -2.59 -4.28
C GLU A 53 -5.50 -2.18 -2.97
N SER A 54 -5.87 -0.89 -2.86
CA SER A 54 -6.70 -0.40 -1.75
C SER A 54 -8.15 -0.87 -1.86
N THR A 55 -8.86 -1.02 -0.75
CA THR A 55 -10.27 -1.49 -0.76
C THR A 55 -11.16 -0.53 -1.52
N GLU A 56 -10.91 0.76 -1.36
CA GLU A 56 -11.56 1.84 -2.09
C GLU A 56 -11.40 1.68 -3.61
N ARG A 57 -10.17 1.55 -4.12
CA ARG A 57 -9.94 1.45 -5.58
C ARG A 57 -10.47 0.15 -6.16
N VAL A 58 -10.46 -0.94 -5.37
CA VAL A 58 -11.12 -2.20 -5.75
C VAL A 58 -12.63 -1.96 -5.87
N THR A 59 -13.25 -1.28 -4.90
CA THR A 59 -14.68 -0.94 -4.91
C THR A 59 -15.03 -0.09 -6.13
N GLU A 60 -14.25 0.97 -6.40
CA GLU A 60 -14.44 1.82 -7.58
C GLU A 60 -14.31 1.03 -8.89
N SER A 61 -13.31 0.15 -8.99
CA SER A 61 -13.07 -0.66 -10.19
C SER A 61 -14.20 -1.68 -10.42
N MET A 62 -14.61 -2.39 -9.36
CA MET A 62 -15.71 -3.35 -9.42
C MET A 62 -17.03 -2.66 -9.77
N PHE A 63 -17.31 -1.50 -9.17
CA PHE A 63 -18.51 -0.72 -9.49
C PHE A 63 -18.45 -0.17 -10.93
N GLY A 64 -17.30 0.33 -11.37
CA GLY A 64 -17.10 0.80 -12.75
C GLY A 64 -17.32 -0.30 -13.77
N LEU A 65 -16.84 -1.52 -13.51
CA LEU A 65 -17.11 -2.69 -14.35
C LEU A 65 -18.58 -3.12 -14.31
N ALA A 66 -19.20 -3.10 -13.13
CA ALA A 66 -20.61 -3.45 -12.97
C ALA A 66 -21.51 -2.50 -13.78
N VAL A 67 -21.19 -1.19 -13.78
CA VAL A 67 -21.88 -0.20 -14.61
C VAL A 67 -21.59 -0.41 -16.10
N ALA A 68 -20.33 -0.65 -16.47
CA ALA A 68 -19.92 -0.84 -17.86
C ALA A 68 -20.56 -2.08 -18.53
N TYR A 69 -20.85 -3.11 -17.74
CA TYR A 69 -21.55 -4.32 -18.18
C TYR A 69 -23.02 -4.34 -17.75
N GLU A 70 -23.59 -3.16 -17.50
CA GLU A 70 -25.04 -2.95 -17.36
C GLU A 70 -25.69 -3.77 -16.24
N LEU A 71 -24.97 -4.06 -15.15
CA LEU A 71 -25.54 -4.73 -13.98
C LEU A 71 -26.59 -3.83 -13.30
N PRO A 72 -27.85 -4.26 -13.18
CA PRO A 72 -28.93 -3.40 -12.69
C PRO A 72 -28.79 -3.16 -11.19
N ARG A 73 -28.90 -1.88 -10.77
CA ARG A 73 -28.90 -1.43 -9.36
C ARG A 73 -27.88 -2.20 -8.52
N CYS A 74 -26.63 -2.22 -8.97
CA CYS A 74 -25.58 -2.98 -8.31
C CYS A 74 -25.02 -2.25 -7.08
N GLU A 75 -24.84 -3.00 -6.00
CA GLU A 75 -24.07 -2.59 -4.83
C GLU A 75 -22.82 -3.45 -4.74
N VAL A 76 -21.70 -2.80 -4.46
CA VAL A 76 -20.39 -3.45 -4.30
C VAL A 76 -19.89 -3.16 -2.90
N GLN A 77 -19.51 -4.21 -2.19
CA GLN A 77 -18.89 -4.11 -0.88
C GLN A 77 -17.57 -4.89 -0.86
N VAL A 78 -16.51 -4.21 -0.46
CA VAL A 78 -15.16 -4.76 -0.39
C VAL A 78 -14.65 -4.62 1.04
N THR A 79 -14.18 -5.72 1.59
CA THR A 79 -13.37 -5.75 2.81
C THR A 79 -12.01 -6.39 2.49
N LEU A 80 -11.09 -6.40 3.46
CA LEU A 80 -9.79 -7.07 3.27
C LEU A 80 -9.89 -8.59 3.07
N THR A 81 -11.01 -9.20 3.49
CA THR A 81 -11.19 -10.65 3.53
C THR A 81 -12.38 -11.13 2.70
N SER A 82 -13.22 -10.22 2.17
CA SER A 82 -14.41 -10.57 1.39
C SER A 82 -14.73 -9.53 0.32
N LEU A 83 -15.25 -10.02 -0.80
CA LEU A 83 -15.85 -9.24 -1.88
C LEU A 83 -17.31 -9.65 -2.02
N VAL A 84 -18.19 -8.68 -2.18
CA VAL A 84 -19.62 -8.91 -2.40
C VAL A 84 -20.10 -7.98 -3.51
N VAL A 85 -20.83 -8.54 -4.47
CA VAL A 85 -21.57 -7.79 -5.48
C VAL A 85 -23.02 -8.25 -5.42
N SER A 86 -23.94 -7.31 -5.26
CA SER A 86 -25.38 -7.57 -5.22
C SER A 86 -26.05 -6.76 -6.31
N ALA A 87 -26.66 -7.42 -7.30
CA ALA A 87 -27.40 -6.75 -8.36
C ALA A 87 -28.90 -6.92 -8.12
N HIS A 88 -29.66 -5.81 -8.19
CA HIS A 88 -31.10 -5.82 -8.01
C HIS A 88 -31.82 -5.58 -9.34
N PRO A 89 -32.29 -6.65 -10.03
CA PRO A 89 -33.04 -6.50 -11.27
C PRO A 89 -34.38 -5.77 -11.06
N GLY A 90 -34.89 -5.75 -9.82
CA GLY A 90 -36.16 -5.18 -9.37
C GLY A 90 -37.38 -5.78 -10.02
N ASN A 91 -38.48 -5.02 -10.11
CA ASN A 91 -39.80 -5.56 -10.46
C ASN A 91 -40.22 -6.76 -9.57
N GLY A 92 -39.86 -6.71 -8.28
CA GLY A 92 -40.13 -7.78 -7.31
C GLY A 92 -39.27 -9.03 -7.47
N ARG A 93 -38.30 -9.07 -8.39
CA ARG A 93 -37.34 -10.18 -8.52
C ARG A 93 -36.31 -10.12 -7.38
N PRO A 94 -35.91 -11.27 -6.82
CA PRO A 94 -34.89 -11.29 -5.77
C PRO A 94 -33.55 -10.76 -6.32
N PRO A 95 -32.73 -10.10 -5.47
CA PRO A 95 -31.38 -9.72 -5.84
C PRO A 95 -30.53 -10.97 -6.11
N VAL A 96 -29.58 -10.84 -7.03
CA VAL A 96 -28.54 -11.85 -7.26
C VAL A 96 -27.26 -11.34 -6.60
N THR A 97 -26.80 -12.06 -5.59
CA THR A 97 -25.62 -11.71 -4.82
C THR A 97 -24.53 -12.75 -5.01
N GLY A 98 -23.37 -12.31 -5.48
CA GLY A 98 -22.17 -13.13 -5.52
C GLY A 98 -21.17 -12.64 -4.46
N SER A 99 -20.43 -13.58 -3.87
CA SER A 99 -19.38 -13.26 -2.91
C SER A 99 -18.15 -14.12 -3.09
N ARG A 100 -16.98 -13.57 -2.75
CA ARG A 100 -15.70 -14.29 -2.73
C ARG A 100 -14.91 -13.96 -1.47
N ALA A 101 -14.40 -14.99 -0.80
CA ALA A 101 -13.53 -14.84 0.36
C ALA A 101 -12.06 -14.78 -0.06
N ILE A 102 -11.30 -13.82 0.46
CA ILE A 102 -9.89 -13.59 0.16
C ILE A 102 -9.04 -14.21 1.26
N ARG A 103 -8.32 -15.29 0.94
CA ARG A 103 -7.53 -16.05 1.93
C ARG A 103 -6.03 -15.79 1.85
N ARG A 104 -5.50 -15.51 0.66
CA ARG A 104 -4.06 -15.31 0.43
C ARG A 104 -3.86 -14.06 -0.42
N ARG A 105 -2.91 -13.23 -0.01
CA ARG A 105 -2.53 -12.00 -0.70
C ARG A 105 -1.08 -12.19 -1.14
N THR A 106 -0.81 -12.00 -2.43
CA THR A 106 0.55 -12.09 -2.97
C THR A 106 0.72 -10.90 -3.90
N PRO A 107 1.28 -9.78 -3.37
CA PRO A 107 1.43 -8.57 -4.13
C PRO A 107 2.21 -8.82 -5.43
N ALA A 108 1.69 -8.29 -6.53
CA ALA A 108 2.29 -8.42 -7.84
C ALA A 108 1.95 -7.17 -8.66
N TYR A 109 2.82 -6.18 -8.65
CA TYR A 109 2.53 -4.88 -9.23
C TYR A 109 2.40 -4.89 -10.76
N TRP A 110 3.03 -5.86 -11.44
CA TRP A 110 2.77 -6.09 -12.86
C TRP A 110 1.31 -6.51 -13.12
N ARG A 111 0.76 -7.38 -12.28
CA ARG A 111 -0.62 -7.87 -12.40
C ARG A 111 -1.59 -6.75 -12.05
N LEU A 112 -1.29 -6.00 -10.99
CA LEU A 112 -2.05 -4.81 -10.62
C LEU A 112 -2.16 -3.81 -11.77
N THR A 113 -1.03 -3.53 -12.45
CA THR A 113 -0.99 -2.62 -13.60
C THR A 113 -1.82 -3.14 -14.77
N ALA A 114 -1.73 -4.43 -15.08
CA ALA A 114 -2.49 -5.05 -16.16
C ALA A 114 -4.02 -5.07 -15.88
N LEU A 115 -4.41 -5.35 -14.64
CA LEU A 115 -5.82 -5.32 -14.22
C LEU A 115 -6.38 -3.89 -14.26
N HIS A 116 -5.59 -2.90 -13.86
CA HIS A 116 -5.99 -1.51 -13.95
C HIS A 116 -6.27 -1.08 -15.39
N GLN A 117 -5.44 -1.51 -16.34
CA GLN A 117 -5.65 -1.28 -17.77
C GLN A 117 -6.92 -1.99 -18.28
N LEU A 118 -7.14 -3.25 -17.89
CA LEU A 118 -8.36 -4.00 -18.23
C LEU A 118 -9.61 -3.27 -17.73
N VAL A 119 -9.61 -2.82 -16.47
CA VAL A 119 -10.73 -2.07 -15.89
C VAL A 119 -10.98 -0.78 -16.66
N GLN A 120 -9.93 0.00 -16.96
CA GLN A 120 -10.10 1.24 -17.71
C GLN A 120 -10.65 1.00 -19.12
N GLU A 121 -10.12 0.02 -19.86
CA GLU A 121 -10.59 -0.29 -21.21
C GLU A 121 -12.03 -0.79 -21.21
N ALA A 122 -12.39 -1.66 -20.27
CA ALA A 122 -13.75 -2.14 -20.09
C ALA A 122 -14.71 -1.01 -19.72
N SER A 123 -14.35 -0.14 -18.78
CA SER A 123 -15.18 1.00 -18.39
C SER A 123 -15.34 2.08 -19.46
N LEU A 124 -14.43 2.12 -20.45
CA LEU A 124 -14.56 2.97 -21.63
C LEU A 124 -15.41 2.33 -22.74
N GLY A 125 -15.97 1.13 -22.51
CA GLY A 125 -16.73 0.39 -23.52
C GLY A 125 -15.87 -0.20 -24.64
N LEU A 126 -14.55 -0.32 -24.43
CA LEU A 126 -13.61 -0.83 -25.43
C LEU A 126 -13.49 -2.36 -25.41
N LEU A 127 -14.06 -3.03 -24.39
CA LEU A 127 -13.98 -4.48 -24.21
C LEU A 127 -15.36 -5.09 -23.94
N GLU A 128 -15.81 -5.89 -24.90
CA GLU A 128 -16.95 -6.81 -24.74
C GLU A 128 -16.70 -7.82 -23.59
N PRO A 129 -17.74 -8.30 -22.89
CA PRO A 129 -17.61 -9.21 -21.74
C PRO A 129 -16.74 -10.44 -22.01
N ALA A 130 -16.95 -11.10 -23.16
CA ALA A 130 -16.18 -12.29 -23.54
C ALA A 130 -14.70 -11.96 -23.80
N ALA A 131 -14.41 -10.79 -24.38
CA ALA A 131 -13.04 -10.33 -24.60
C ALA A 131 -12.33 -9.99 -23.28
N ALA A 132 -13.06 -9.38 -22.34
CA ALA A 132 -12.55 -9.11 -21.00
C ALA A 132 -12.25 -10.39 -20.21
N HIS A 133 -13.09 -11.43 -20.31
CA HIS A 133 -12.80 -12.75 -19.73
C HIS A 133 -11.51 -13.36 -20.30
N ARG A 134 -11.33 -13.35 -21.62
CA ARG A 134 -10.09 -13.84 -22.24
C ARG A 134 -8.89 -13.05 -21.75
N ARG A 135 -8.98 -11.72 -21.73
CA ARG A 135 -7.90 -10.84 -21.29
C ARG A 135 -7.55 -11.06 -19.81
N LEU A 136 -8.55 -11.26 -18.96
CA LEU A 136 -8.35 -11.62 -17.57
C LEU A 136 -7.60 -12.95 -17.43
N ALA A 137 -7.99 -13.95 -18.21
CA ALA A 137 -7.35 -15.26 -18.21
C ALA A 137 -5.91 -15.21 -18.77
N GLU A 138 -5.60 -14.29 -19.69
CA GLU A 138 -4.23 -14.00 -20.11
C GLU A 138 -3.41 -13.39 -18.98
N ILE A 139 -3.98 -12.41 -18.25
CA ILE A 139 -3.32 -11.78 -17.09
C ILE A 139 -3.04 -12.80 -15.98
N GLU A 140 -3.96 -13.74 -15.71
CA GLU A 140 -3.77 -14.80 -14.72
C GLU A 140 -2.62 -15.76 -15.09
N ARG A 141 -2.49 -16.11 -16.38
CA ARG A 141 -1.48 -17.04 -16.88
C ARG A 141 -0.14 -16.37 -17.20
N ALA A 142 -0.10 -15.05 -17.30
CA ALA A 142 1.09 -14.32 -17.67
C ALA A 142 2.25 -14.54 -16.66
N PRO A 143 3.48 -14.73 -17.15
CA PRO A 143 4.64 -14.86 -16.26
C PRO A 143 4.98 -13.52 -15.62
N ALA A 144 5.54 -13.58 -14.40
CA ALA A 144 6.06 -12.38 -13.75
C ALA A 144 7.22 -11.76 -14.56
N PRO A 145 7.42 -10.42 -14.52
CA PRO A 145 8.46 -9.74 -15.29
C PRO A 145 9.90 -10.14 -14.91
N TYR A 146 10.07 -10.70 -13.71
CA TYR A 146 11.36 -11.09 -13.16
C TYR A 146 11.35 -12.57 -12.78
N PRO A 147 12.47 -13.28 -12.98
CA PRO A 147 12.62 -14.65 -12.52
C PRO A 147 12.62 -14.72 -10.99
N ARG A 148 12.19 -15.85 -10.43
CA ARG A 148 12.05 -16.03 -8.98
C ARG A 148 13.32 -15.74 -8.20
N TRP A 149 14.50 -16.11 -8.71
CA TRP A 149 15.76 -15.85 -8.03
C TRP A 149 16.06 -14.35 -7.88
N LEU A 150 15.64 -13.53 -8.86
CA LEU A 150 15.88 -12.09 -8.84
C LEU A 150 14.96 -11.39 -7.84
N LEU A 151 13.72 -11.85 -7.66
CA LEU A 151 12.82 -11.34 -6.63
C LEU A 151 13.41 -11.53 -5.21
N VAL A 152 14.11 -12.65 -5.01
CA VAL A 152 14.72 -13.04 -3.73
C VAL A 152 16.01 -12.27 -3.50
N ALA A 153 16.85 -12.18 -4.53
CA ALA A 153 18.05 -11.35 -4.50
C ALA A 153 17.69 -9.88 -4.27
N ALA A 154 16.59 -9.39 -4.85
CA ALA A 154 16.11 -8.03 -4.62
C ALA A 154 15.77 -7.78 -3.15
N PHE A 155 15.20 -8.76 -2.43
CA PHE A 155 14.97 -8.63 -0.99
C PHE A 155 16.27 -8.48 -0.19
N GLY A 156 17.29 -9.28 -0.52
CA GLY A 156 18.64 -9.11 0.03
C GLY A 156 19.29 -7.78 -0.34
N LEU A 157 19.07 -7.29 -1.57
CA LEU A 157 19.59 -6.00 -2.03
C LEU A 157 18.95 -4.82 -1.29
N ILE A 158 17.67 -4.90 -0.89
CA ILE A 158 17.05 -3.89 -0.01
C ILE A 158 17.89 -3.78 1.27
N ALA A 159 18.20 -4.90 1.92
CA ALA A 159 18.96 -4.91 3.16
C ALA A 159 20.41 -4.46 2.98
N ALA A 160 21.06 -4.88 1.90
CA ALA A 160 22.43 -4.47 1.57
C ALA A 160 22.53 -2.96 1.32
N SER A 161 21.64 -2.42 0.47
CA SER A 161 21.59 -0.99 0.18
C SER A 161 21.20 -0.18 1.42
N ALA A 162 20.27 -0.66 2.24
CA ALA A 162 19.90 0.00 3.49
C ALA A 162 21.03 -0.02 4.54
N SER A 163 21.83 -1.09 4.58
CA SER A 163 23.04 -1.15 5.40
C SER A 163 24.04 -0.07 4.97
N VAL A 164 24.33 0.05 3.67
CA VAL A 164 25.19 1.11 3.12
C VAL A 164 24.62 2.50 3.40
N LEU A 165 23.31 2.69 3.23
CA LEU A 165 22.60 3.94 3.52
C LEU A 165 22.79 4.37 4.98
N SER A 166 22.90 3.41 5.90
CA SER A 166 23.10 3.62 7.34
C SER A 166 24.58 3.71 7.75
N GLY A 167 25.51 3.78 6.78
CA GLY A 167 26.97 3.84 7.03
C GLY A 167 27.69 2.49 7.04
N GLY A 168 27.02 1.42 6.62
CA GLY A 168 27.61 0.08 6.53
C GLY A 168 28.65 -0.04 5.41
N GLY A 169 29.74 -0.75 5.69
CA GLY A 169 30.74 -1.10 4.68
C GLY A 169 30.35 -2.34 3.85
N ALA A 170 31.21 -2.74 2.92
CA ALA A 170 30.97 -3.91 2.06
C ALA A 170 30.70 -5.22 2.83
N LEU A 171 31.39 -5.44 3.95
CA LEU A 171 31.17 -6.61 4.81
C LEU A 171 29.77 -6.58 5.45
N ALA A 172 29.33 -5.44 5.97
CA ALA A 172 28.00 -5.30 6.56
C ALA A 172 26.91 -5.45 5.50
N ALA A 173 27.08 -4.85 4.32
CA ALA A 173 26.14 -4.96 3.22
C ALA A 173 25.99 -6.39 2.69
N SER A 174 27.11 -7.12 2.50
CA SER A 174 27.08 -8.52 2.06
C SER A 174 26.52 -9.46 3.14
N THR A 175 26.78 -9.17 4.42
CA THR A 175 26.18 -9.92 5.53
C THR A 175 24.67 -9.67 5.61
N ALA A 176 24.22 -8.41 5.48
CA ALA A 176 22.81 -8.05 5.44
C ALA A 176 22.10 -8.73 4.27
N PHE A 177 22.71 -8.73 3.08
CA PHE A 177 22.20 -9.46 1.92
C PHE A 177 21.97 -10.94 2.22
N GLY A 178 23.02 -11.63 2.69
CA GLY A 178 22.96 -13.07 2.95
C GLY A 178 21.96 -13.41 4.04
N ALA A 179 21.98 -12.67 5.15
CA ALA A 179 21.09 -12.91 6.28
C ALA A 179 19.62 -12.67 5.93
N THR A 180 19.32 -11.61 5.16
CA THR A 180 17.97 -11.34 4.69
C THR A 180 17.47 -12.40 3.70
N VAL A 181 18.31 -12.87 2.77
CA VAL A 181 17.95 -13.98 1.87
C VAL A 181 17.69 -15.26 2.67
N LEU A 182 18.56 -15.61 3.62
CA LEU A 182 18.37 -16.78 4.48
C LEU A 182 17.11 -16.67 5.33
N GLY A 183 16.87 -15.51 5.94
CA GLY A 183 15.67 -15.21 6.72
C GLY A 183 14.39 -15.35 5.90
N ASP A 184 14.37 -14.80 4.69
CA ASP A 184 13.25 -14.93 3.75
C ASP A 184 13.01 -16.38 3.32
N ARG A 185 14.08 -17.17 3.07
CA ARG A 185 13.94 -18.61 2.80
C ARG A 185 13.36 -19.37 3.99
N ALA A 186 13.83 -19.09 5.20
CA ALA A 186 13.33 -19.71 6.42
C ALA A 186 11.86 -19.35 6.67
N ALA A 187 11.51 -18.07 6.54
CA ALA A 187 10.14 -17.58 6.59
C ALA A 187 9.24 -18.30 5.56
N ALA A 188 9.69 -18.44 4.31
CA ALA A 188 8.95 -19.16 3.28
C ALA A 188 8.75 -20.65 3.60
N VAL A 189 9.70 -21.31 4.26
CA VAL A 189 9.55 -22.69 4.73
C VAL A 189 8.47 -22.78 5.81
N LEU A 190 8.47 -21.86 6.78
CA LEU A 190 7.43 -21.77 7.83
C LEU A 190 6.05 -21.47 7.22
N ALA A 191 5.98 -20.56 6.24
CA ALA A 191 4.76 -20.22 5.53
C ALA A 191 4.13 -21.43 4.82
N ARG A 192 4.96 -22.28 4.20
CA ARG A 192 4.50 -23.54 3.57
C ARG A 192 3.92 -24.53 4.58
N ARG A 193 4.29 -24.43 5.86
CA ARG A 193 3.74 -25.24 6.96
C ARG A 193 2.54 -24.59 7.66
N GLY A 194 2.06 -23.44 7.19
CA GLY A 194 0.90 -22.75 7.77
C GLY A 194 1.20 -21.98 9.05
N VAL A 195 2.46 -21.76 9.39
CA VAL A 195 2.86 -20.94 10.55
C VAL A 195 2.46 -19.48 10.30
N ALA A 196 1.98 -18.77 11.31
CA ALA A 196 1.57 -17.38 11.18
C ALA A 196 2.74 -16.45 10.79
N GLU A 197 2.44 -15.39 10.04
CA GLU A 197 3.41 -14.40 9.52
C GLU A 197 4.25 -13.74 10.63
N PHE A 198 3.65 -13.51 11.79
CA PHE A 198 4.34 -13.03 12.99
C PHE A 198 5.61 -13.85 13.30
N TYR A 199 5.50 -15.18 13.35
CA TYR A 199 6.63 -16.05 13.69
C TYR A 199 7.62 -16.21 12.52
N GLN A 200 7.13 -16.10 11.28
CA GLN A 200 7.99 -16.08 10.09
C GLN A 200 8.94 -14.88 10.12
N LEU A 201 8.40 -13.70 10.44
CA LEU A 201 9.15 -12.46 10.52
C LEU A 201 10.04 -12.41 11.76
N ALA A 202 9.59 -12.95 12.90
CA ALA A 202 10.43 -13.09 14.09
C ALA A 202 11.67 -13.96 13.81
N LEU A 203 11.51 -15.09 13.11
CA LEU A 203 12.64 -15.93 12.73
C LEU A 203 13.57 -15.22 11.72
N ALA A 204 13.02 -14.52 10.74
CA ALA A 204 13.82 -13.77 9.77
C ALA A 204 14.65 -12.66 10.45
N ALA A 205 14.05 -11.92 11.37
CA ALA A 205 14.72 -10.89 12.17
C ALA A 205 15.78 -11.50 13.10
N ALA A 206 15.49 -12.64 13.74
CA ALA A 206 16.47 -13.36 14.55
C ALA A 206 17.70 -13.81 13.75
N ILE A 207 17.51 -14.35 12.54
CA ILE A 207 18.61 -14.73 11.64
C ILE A 207 19.46 -13.51 11.29
N ALA A 208 18.84 -12.37 10.96
CA ALA A 208 19.55 -11.14 10.66
C ALA A 208 20.40 -10.64 11.84
N THR A 209 19.85 -10.66 13.05
CA THR A 209 20.56 -10.25 14.26
C THR A 209 21.70 -11.20 14.62
N ALA A 210 21.48 -12.51 14.49
CA ALA A 210 22.52 -13.50 14.71
C ALA A 210 23.67 -13.34 13.70
N ALA A 211 23.36 -13.03 12.44
CA ALA A 211 24.37 -12.77 11.43
C ALA A 211 25.17 -11.48 11.72
N ALA A 212 24.59 -10.47 12.36
CA ALA A 212 25.31 -9.28 12.79
C ALA A 212 26.43 -9.61 13.80
N ALA A 213 26.30 -10.67 14.60
CA ALA A 213 27.37 -11.14 15.48
C ALA A 213 28.62 -11.61 14.72
N LEU A 214 28.49 -12.05 13.46
CA LEU A 214 29.64 -12.38 12.60
C LEU A 214 30.47 -11.13 12.29
N VAL A 215 29.82 -9.99 12.04
CA VAL A 215 30.48 -8.70 11.75
C VAL A 215 31.22 -8.17 12.98
N VAL A 216 30.68 -8.42 14.17
CA VAL A 216 31.36 -8.18 15.45
C VAL A 216 32.60 -9.07 15.58
N ALA A 217 32.46 -10.38 15.32
CA ALA A 217 33.56 -11.35 15.45
C ALA A 217 34.74 -11.08 14.50
N VAL A 218 34.49 -10.51 13.32
CA VAL A 218 35.54 -10.10 12.35
C VAL A 218 36.23 -8.79 12.75
N GLY A 219 35.86 -8.17 13.87
CA GLY A 219 36.52 -6.98 14.42
C GLY A 219 35.94 -5.65 13.93
N THR A 220 34.72 -5.64 13.38
CA THR A 220 34.03 -4.41 12.93
C THR A 220 32.70 -4.15 13.66
N PRO A 221 32.69 -4.10 15.02
CA PRO A 221 31.46 -4.02 15.81
C PRO A 221 30.58 -2.81 15.50
N ALA A 222 31.19 -1.64 15.22
CA ALA A 222 30.48 -0.41 14.87
C ALA A 222 29.58 -0.52 13.63
N ARG A 223 29.81 -1.52 12.76
CA ARG A 223 29.02 -1.75 11.55
C ARG A 223 27.94 -2.82 11.72
N ALA A 224 27.91 -3.54 12.84
CA ALA A 224 26.95 -4.62 13.08
C ALA A 224 25.49 -4.11 13.15
N SER A 225 25.26 -2.94 13.76
CA SER A 225 23.94 -2.30 13.83
C SER A 225 23.35 -1.97 12.46
N THR A 226 24.20 -1.67 11.48
CA THR A 226 23.77 -1.40 10.09
C THR A 226 23.26 -2.65 9.38
N VAL A 227 23.72 -3.85 9.76
CA VAL A 227 23.22 -5.14 9.25
C VAL A 227 21.78 -5.33 9.68
N VAL A 228 21.52 -5.18 10.99
CA VAL A 228 20.20 -5.36 11.57
C VAL A 228 19.23 -4.30 11.07
N THR A 229 19.68 -3.04 11.02
CA THR A 229 18.89 -1.91 10.48
C THR A 229 18.50 -2.15 9.02
N GLY A 230 19.44 -2.62 8.19
CA GLY A 230 19.17 -2.96 6.79
C GLY A 230 18.16 -4.10 6.66
N ALA A 231 18.32 -5.17 7.45
CA ALA A 231 17.38 -6.28 7.45
C ALA A 231 15.97 -5.90 7.93
N ILE A 232 15.86 -5.07 8.98
CA ILE A 232 14.58 -4.54 9.45
C ILE A 232 13.91 -3.71 8.36
N LEU A 233 14.66 -2.89 7.62
CA LEU A 233 14.14 -2.11 6.49
C LEU A 233 13.54 -3.02 5.40
N ALA A 234 14.18 -4.15 5.09
CA ALA A 234 13.63 -5.12 4.15
C ALA A 234 12.32 -5.77 4.65
N LEU A 235 12.21 -6.01 5.96
CA LEU A 235 11.03 -6.63 6.57
C LEU A 235 9.86 -5.66 6.82
N LEU A 236 10.10 -4.35 6.73
CA LEU A 236 9.11 -3.32 7.04
C LEU A 236 7.93 -3.33 6.04
N PRO A 237 6.68 -3.31 6.52
CA PRO A 237 5.50 -3.44 5.66
C PRO A 237 5.12 -2.10 5.02
N GLY A 238 5.90 -1.64 4.04
CA GLY A 238 5.67 -0.35 3.36
C GLY A 238 4.29 -0.23 2.70
N ARG A 239 3.77 -1.32 2.11
CA ARG A 239 2.47 -1.31 1.42
C ARG A 239 1.28 -1.18 2.39
N PRO A 240 1.12 -2.05 3.42
CA PRO A 240 0.05 -1.88 4.41
C PRO A 240 0.03 -0.50 5.08
N LEU A 241 1.20 0.09 5.35
CA LEU A 241 1.34 1.45 5.91
C LEU A 241 0.71 2.53 5.03
N VAL A 242 1.05 2.56 3.74
CA VAL A 242 0.48 3.55 2.80
C VAL A 242 -1.01 3.32 2.62
N ALA A 243 -1.42 2.06 2.44
CA ALA A 243 -2.80 1.69 2.21
C ALA A 243 -3.70 1.98 3.43
N SER A 244 -3.20 1.82 4.67
CA SER A 244 -4.00 2.09 5.87
C SER A 244 -4.35 3.56 6.04
N ILE A 245 -3.41 4.46 5.75
CA ILE A 245 -3.68 5.90 5.79
C ILE A 245 -4.58 6.31 4.62
N GLN A 246 -4.38 5.74 3.43
CA GLN A 246 -5.29 5.95 2.31
C GLN A 246 -6.72 5.56 2.70
N ASP A 247 -6.94 4.31 3.08
CA ASP A 247 -8.24 3.79 3.49
C ASP A 247 -8.84 4.61 4.65
N GLY A 248 -8.02 5.07 5.61
CA GLY A 248 -8.48 5.87 6.75
C GLY A 248 -8.95 7.28 6.37
N ILE A 249 -8.19 7.97 5.52
CA ILE A 249 -8.55 9.31 5.00
C ILE A 249 -9.80 9.23 4.12
N THR A 250 -9.96 8.13 3.40
CA THR A 250 -11.00 7.95 2.40
C THR A 250 -12.33 7.47 2.98
N GLY A 251 -12.33 7.05 4.26
CA GLY A 251 -13.51 6.70 5.04
C GLY A 251 -13.67 5.19 5.30
N ASP A 252 -12.79 4.35 4.77
CA ASP A 252 -12.77 2.89 4.94
C ASP A 252 -12.13 2.48 6.29
N LEU A 253 -12.68 2.95 7.41
CA LEU A 253 -12.10 2.83 8.74
C LEU A 253 -11.86 1.37 9.19
N ILE A 254 -12.71 0.43 8.78
CA ILE A 254 -12.54 -0.99 9.10
C ILE A 254 -11.28 -1.55 8.41
N SER A 255 -11.10 -1.24 7.12
CA SER A 255 -9.90 -1.65 6.37
C SER A 255 -8.65 -0.97 6.92
N ALA A 256 -8.73 0.34 7.19
CA ALA A 256 -7.65 1.12 7.77
C ALA A 256 -7.15 0.54 9.10
N THR A 257 -8.08 0.26 10.02
CA THR A 257 -7.77 -0.30 11.34
C THR A 257 -7.16 -1.70 11.23
N ALA A 258 -7.72 -2.56 10.37
CA ALA A 258 -7.20 -3.90 10.16
C ALA A 258 -5.77 -3.90 9.56
N ARG A 259 -5.46 -2.99 8.62
CA ARG A 259 -4.10 -2.82 8.10
C ARG A 259 -3.13 -2.23 9.13
N LEU A 260 -3.56 -1.28 9.95
CA LEU A 260 -2.73 -0.76 11.05
C LEU A 260 -2.40 -1.87 12.06
N MET A 261 -3.38 -2.73 12.37
CA MET A 261 -3.16 -3.89 13.22
C MET A 261 -2.21 -4.92 12.58
N GLU A 262 -2.31 -5.14 11.27
CA GLU A 262 -1.36 -5.96 10.50
C GLU A 262 0.07 -5.41 10.63
N VAL A 263 0.27 -4.10 10.42
CA VAL A 263 1.57 -3.44 10.62
C VAL A 263 2.08 -3.60 12.05
N PHE A 264 1.21 -3.42 13.04
CA PHE A 264 1.56 -3.56 14.45
C PHE A 264 2.09 -4.97 14.76
N PHE A 265 1.39 -6.03 14.34
CA PHE A 265 1.85 -7.40 14.54
C PHE A 265 3.15 -7.71 13.80
N ILE A 266 3.35 -7.14 12.60
CA ILE A 266 4.60 -7.26 11.86
C ILE A 266 5.76 -6.65 12.66
N ILE A 267 5.60 -5.41 13.14
CA ILE A 267 6.64 -4.74 13.95
C ILE A 267 6.90 -5.52 15.24
N ALA A 268 5.86 -5.98 15.94
CA ALA A 268 5.99 -6.77 17.15
C ALA A 268 6.76 -8.08 16.92
N GLY A 269 6.51 -8.76 15.79
CA GLY A 269 7.24 -9.97 15.40
C GLY A 269 8.73 -9.70 15.15
N ILE A 270 9.04 -8.62 14.42
CA ILE A 270 10.43 -8.19 14.18
C ILE A 270 11.13 -7.89 15.51
N VAL A 271 10.52 -7.05 16.36
CA VAL A 271 11.08 -6.68 17.67
C VAL A 271 11.30 -7.91 18.56
N ALA A 272 10.35 -8.86 18.60
CA ALA A 272 10.49 -10.09 19.35
C ALA A 272 11.64 -10.97 18.84
N GLY A 273 11.78 -11.10 17.51
CA GLY A 273 12.86 -11.86 16.88
C GLY A 273 14.24 -11.29 17.19
N VAL A 274 14.40 -9.97 17.08
CA VAL A 274 15.68 -9.33 17.43
C VAL A 274 15.95 -9.39 18.93
N GLY A 275 14.94 -9.08 19.75
CA GLY A 275 15.05 -9.09 21.21
C GLY A 275 15.47 -10.46 21.77
N LEU A 276 14.96 -11.55 21.21
CA LEU A 276 15.36 -12.92 21.60
C LEU A 276 16.85 -13.17 21.40
N VAL A 277 17.41 -12.74 20.26
CA VAL A 277 18.84 -12.94 19.96
C VAL A 277 19.71 -12.03 20.81
N VAL A 278 19.33 -10.77 21.00
CA VAL A 278 20.06 -9.85 21.87
C VAL A 278 20.06 -10.35 23.33
N TYR A 279 18.89 -10.76 23.84
CA TYR A 279 18.76 -11.30 25.19
C TYR A 279 19.64 -12.54 25.42
N THR A 280 19.62 -13.48 24.48
CA THR A 280 20.44 -14.71 24.58
C THR A 280 21.93 -14.40 24.49
N ALA A 281 22.33 -13.45 23.64
CA ALA A 281 23.72 -13.03 23.54
C ALA A 281 24.25 -12.39 24.84
N VAL A 282 23.47 -11.49 25.45
CA VAL A 282 23.80 -10.87 26.73
C VAL A 282 23.92 -11.93 27.83
N ARG A 283 23.01 -12.90 27.87
CA ARG A 283 23.05 -14.00 28.85
C ARG A 283 24.25 -14.92 28.70
N LEU A 284 24.77 -15.09 27.50
CA LEU A 284 25.93 -15.93 27.20
C LEU A 284 27.26 -15.17 27.31
N ASP A 285 27.23 -13.93 27.82
CA ASP A 285 28.39 -13.04 27.92
C ASP A 285 29.12 -12.83 26.58
N PHE A 286 28.36 -12.94 25.48
CA PHE A 286 28.92 -12.66 24.16
C PHE A 286 29.04 -11.14 24.02
N PRO A 287 30.20 -10.59 23.61
CA PRO A 287 30.44 -9.15 23.50
C PRO A 287 29.71 -8.58 22.28
N ILE A 288 28.38 -8.64 22.27
CA ILE A 288 27.58 -7.95 21.27
C ILE A 288 27.27 -6.55 21.80
N ASP A 289 28.17 -5.61 21.56
CA ASP A 289 27.88 -4.20 21.79
C ASP A 289 26.97 -3.66 20.68
N MET A 290 25.68 -4.04 20.73
CA MET A 290 24.63 -3.54 19.82
C MET A 290 24.15 -2.13 20.18
N THR A 291 24.70 -1.54 21.25
CA THR A 291 24.37 -0.18 21.70
C THR A 291 24.94 0.90 20.77
N GLN A 292 25.92 0.54 19.94
CA GLN A 292 26.44 1.42 18.89
C GLN A 292 25.41 1.60 17.77
N LEU A 293 24.62 2.67 17.89
CA LEU A 293 23.64 3.08 16.89
C LEU A 293 24.31 3.37 15.53
N PRO A 294 23.57 3.27 14.42
CA PRO A 294 24.09 3.53 13.09
C PRO A 294 24.90 4.84 13.02
N SER A 295 26.11 4.75 12.47
CA SER A 295 27.18 5.74 12.64
C SER A 295 27.13 6.94 11.68
N SER A 296 26.19 6.96 10.73
CA SER A 296 26.17 7.99 9.68
C SER A 296 24.89 8.83 9.73
N PRO A 297 24.97 10.13 10.06
CA PRO A 297 23.82 11.02 9.96
C PRO A 297 23.37 11.13 8.49
N PRO A 298 22.10 11.48 8.23
CA PRO A 298 21.61 11.74 6.88
C PRO A 298 22.44 12.84 6.23
N ALA A 299 23.08 12.54 5.11
CA ALA A 299 23.96 13.45 4.39
C ALA A 299 23.75 13.38 2.88
N LEU A 300 24.19 14.43 2.17
CA LEU A 300 24.20 14.49 0.71
C LEU A 300 25.42 13.76 0.11
N ASP A 301 25.93 12.74 0.80
CA ASP A 301 27.02 11.89 0.33
C ASP A 301 26.55 11.10 -0.92
N PRO A 302 27.27 11.14 -2.05
CA PRO A 302 26.97 10.33 -3.22
C PRO A 302 26.71 8.86 -2.91
N VAL A 303 27.42 8.28 -1.94
CA VAL A 303 27.22 6.87 -1.53
C VAL A 303 25.84 6.67 -0.92
N GLN A 304 25.37 7.57 -0.05
CA GLN A 304 24.04 7.49 0.55
C GLN A 304 22.93 7.72 -0.49
N VAL A 305 23.12 8.66 -1.41
CA VAL A 305 22.15 8.91 -2.50
C VAL A 305 22.03 7.68 -3.41
N LEU A 306 23.15 7.05 -3.79
CA LEU A 306 23.15 5.82 -4.57
C LEU A 306 22.56 4.64 -3.79
N ALA A 307 22.83 4.54 -2.49
CA ALA A 307 22.25 3.53 -1.63
C ALA A 307 20.72 3.68 -1.52
N ALA A 308 20.20 4.90 -1.37
CA ALA A 308 18.77 5.18 -1.38
C ALA A 308 18.12 4.82 -2.74
N ALA A 309 18.78 5.16 -3.84
CA ALA A 309 18.35 4.74 -5.18
C ALA A 309 18.32 3.20 -5.30
N GLY A 310 19.34 2.52 -4.75
CA GLY A 310 19.44 1.07 -4.68
C GLY A 310 18.32 0.41 -3.88
N VAL A 311 17.99 0.94 -2.69
CA VAL A 311 16.84 0.50 -1.88
C VAL A 311 15.55 0.58 -2.69
N SER A 312 15.31 1.71 -3.36
CA SER A 312 14.10 1.92 -4.16
C SER A 312 14.02 0.95 -5.36
N VAL A 313 15.10 0.77 -6.13
CA VAL A 313 15.12 -0.20 -7.24
C VAL A 313 14.89 -1.62 -6.74
N ALA A 314 15.54 -2.00 -5.64
CA ALA A 314 15.38 -3.32 -5.05
C ALA A 314 13.95 -3.56 -4.56
N PHE A 315 13.28 -2.56 -3.97
CA PHE A 315 11.84 -2.62 -3.65
C PHE A 315 10.95 -2.77 -4.89
N ALA A 316 11.23 -2.04 -5.96
CA ALA A 316 10.46 -2.15 -7.20
C ALA A 316 10.53 -3.57 -7.79
N VAL A 317 11.73 -4.16 -7.76
CA VAL A 317 11.93 -5.54 -8.24
C VAL A 317 11.31 -6.56 -7.28
N SER A 318 11.47 -6.41 -5.96
CA SER A 318 10.91 -7.36 -4.98
C SER A 318 9.38 -7.43 -5.02
N LEU A 319 8.72 -6.31 -5.32
CA LEU A 319 7.25 -6.23 -5.51
C LEU A 319 6.79 -6.61 -6.93
N ALA A 320 7.71 -7.12 -7.75
CA ALA A 320 7.48 -7.50 -9.14
C ALA A 320 6.81 -6.38 -9.96
N ALA A 321 7.28 -5.14 -9.80
CA ALA A 321 6.77 -4.00 -10.57
C ALA A 321 7.12 -4.11 -12.06
N PRO A 322 6.31 -3.58 -12.99
CA PRO A 322 6.65 -3.55 -14.41
C PRO A 322 8.05 -2.97 -14.65
N ARG A 323 8.81 -3.49 -15.62
CA ARG A 323 10.18 -3.02 -15.89
C ARG A 323 10.28 -1.51 -16.15
N GLY A 324 9.21 -0.90 -16.68
CA GLY A 324 9.12 0.54 -16.89
C GLY A 324 9.09 1.39 -15.61
N THR A 325 8.91 0.79 -14.43
CA THR A 325 8.93 1.50 -13.13
C THR A 325 10.32 1.59 -12.51
N VAL A 326 11.30 0.81 -12.99
CA VAL A 326 12.65 0.74 -12.41
C VAL A 326 13.37 2.10 -12.48
N LEU A 327 13.32 2.79 -13.63
CA LEU A 327 13.93 4.10 -13.78
C LEU A 327 13.25 5.17 -12.88
N PRO A 328 11.91 5.30 -12.85
CA PRO A 328 11.23 6.13 -11.87
C PRO A 328 11.57 5.80 -10.41
N ALA A 329 11.71 4.52 -10.07
CA ALA A 329 12.10 4.10 -8.73
C ALA A 329 13.53 4.56 -8.39
N LEU A 330 14.48 4.37 -9.31
CA LEU A 330 15.87 4.83 -9.14
C LEU A 330 15.93 6.34 -8.88
N LEU A 331 15.33 7.14 -9.77
CA LEU A 331 15.35 8.60 -9.68
C LEU A 331 14.58 9.10 -8.45
N GLY A 332 13.40 8.53 -8.19
CA GLY A 332 12.58 8.93 -7.05
C GLY A 332 13.21 8.55 -5.70
N GLY A 333 13.88 7.41 -5.61
CA GLY A 333 14.62 6.99 -4.41
C GLY A 333 15.81 7.90 -4.10
N ALA A 334 16.56 8.32 -5.12
CA ALA A 334 17.62 9.32 -4.95
C ALA A 334 17.03 10.69 -4.53
N LEU A 335 15.99 11.14 -5.24
CA LEU A 335 15.42 12.48 -5.03
C LEU A 335 14.73 12.60 -3.66
N ILE A 336 14.00 11.57 -3.21
CA ILE A 336 13.34 11.62 -1.90
C ILE A 336 14.39 11.72 -0.77
N TRP A 337 15.53 11.04 -0.91
CA TRP A 337 16.63 11.12 0.04
C TRP A 337 17.25 12.51 0.07
N VAL A 338 17.53 13.08 -1.10
CA VAL A 338 18.06 14.45 -1.20
C VAL A 338 17.10 15.45 -0.56
N LEU A 339 15.81 15.40 -0.86
CA LEU A 339 14.82 16.29 -0.24
C LEU A 339 14.75 16.11 1.27
N PHE A 340 14.76 14.86 1.75
CA PHE A 340 14.76 14.57 3.18
C PHE A 340 15.99 15.19 3.85
N VAL A 341 17.19 14.97 3.32
CA VAL A 341 18.43 15.53 3.88
C VAL A 341 18.43 17.06 3.85
N LEU A 342 17.97 17.69 2.77
CA LEU A 342 17.85 19.15 2.69
C LEU A 342 16.93 19.74 3.75
N LEU A 343 15.80 19.07 4.04
CA LEU A 343 14.89 19.46 5.12
C LEU A 343 15.54 19.25 6.50
N ARG A 344 16.26 18.13 6.69
CA ARG A 344 16.98 17.85 7.94
C ARG A 344 18.12 18.84 8.20
N ALA A 345 18.75 19.37 7.15
CA ALA A 345 19.76 20.42 7.25
C ALA A 345 19.19 21.78 7.70
N GLN A 346 17.87 21.96 7.66
CA GLN A 346 17.15 23.13 8.16
C GLN A 346 16.45 22.85 9.51
N ASP A 347 16.95 21.86 10.26
CA ASP A 347 16.41 21.43 11.56
C ASP A 347 14.93 20.98 11.55
N VAL A 348 14.38 20.68 10.37
CA VAL A 348 12.99 20.16 10.26
C VAL A 348 12.93 18.76 10.89
N PRO A 349 12.03 18.49 11.86
CA PRO A 349 11.93 17.19 12.52
C PRO A 349 11.73 16.02 11.53
N PRO A 350 12.22 14.79 11.84
CA PRO A 350 12.21 13.67 10.88
C PRO A 350 10.81 13.31 10.35
N VAL A 351 9.81 13.39 11.21
CA VAL A 351 8.40 13.13 10.88
C VAL A 351 7.92 14.12 9.81
N LEU A 352 8.13 15.42 10.02
CA LEU A 352 7.72 16.47 9.10
C LEU A 352 8.54 16.42 7.80
N ALA A 353 9.84 16.21 7.89
CA ALA A 353 10.72 16.08 6.73
C ALA A 353 10.28 14.92 5.82
N SER A 354 9.92 13.78 6.41
CA SER A 354 9.43 12.61 5.69
C SER A 354 8.07 12.88 5.01
N ALA A 355 7.13 13.52 5.71
CA ALA A 355 5.83 13.89 5.13
C ALA A 355 5.98 14.85 3.93
N VAL A 356 6.81 15.87 4.07
CA VAL A 356 7.03 16.87 3.01
C VAL A 356 7.74 16.23 1.80
N ALA A 357 8.79 15.46 2.02
CA ALA A 357 9.50 14.75 0.94
C ALA A 357 8.57 13.77 0.20
N ALA A 358 7.77 12.99 0.93
CA ALA A 358 6.80 12.07 0.35
C ALA A 358 5.71 12.81 -0.46
N THR A 359 5.22 13.94 0.04
CA THR A 359 4.25 14.78 -0.68
C THR A 359 4.84 15.31 -1.98
N ALA A 360 6.05 15.86 -1.92
CA ALA A 360 6.75 16.45 -3.06
C ALA A 360 7.01 15.42 -4.17
N LEU A 361 7.36 14.18 -3.82
CA LEU A 361 7.56 13.09 -4.79
C LEU A 361 6.25 12.45 -5.28
N SER A 362 5.21 12.45 -4.45
CA SER A 362 3.92 11.86 -4.80
C SER A 362 3.24 12.61 -5.95
N VAL A 363 3.34 13.94 -6.01
CA VAL A 363 2.77 14.75 -7.09
C VAL A 363 3.28 14.31 -8.49
N PRO A 364 4.60 14.36 -8.80
CA PRO A 364 5.10 13.93 -10.10
C PRO A 364 4.89 12.44 -10.36
N ALA A 365 4.92 11.58 -9.33
CA ALA A 365 4.65 10.16 -9.50
C ALA A 365 3.21 9.88 -9.92
N ASN A 366 2.21 10.54 -9.32
CA ASN A 366 0.81 10.44 -9.74
C ASN A 366 0.64 10.95 -11.19
N LEU A 367 1.22 12.11 -11.51
CA LEU A 367 1.18 12.66 -12.87
C LEU A 367 1.83 11.73 -13.92
N TYR A 368 2.89 11.03 -13.54
CA TYR A 368 3.56 10.07 -14.42
C TYR A 368 2.75 8.78 -14.57
N ALA A 369 2.22 8.24 -13.47
CA ALA A 369 1.38 7.04 -13.47
C ALA A 369 0.12 7.24 -14.33
N ASP A 370 -0.55 8.38 -14.20
CA ASP A 370 -1.73 8.75 -15.00
C ASP A 370 -1.42 8.77 -16.50
N ARG A 371 -0.30 9.38 -16.91
CA ARG A 371 0.12 9.42 -18.33
C ARG A 371 0.38 8.03 -18.89
N ARG A 372 0.74 7.08 -18.02
CA ARG A 372 0.98 5.67 -18.35
C ARG A 372 -0.27 4.81 -18.20
N ARG A 373 -1.43 5.39 -17.84
CA ARG A 373 -2.67 4.66 -17.53
C ARG A 373 -2.40 3.51 -16.55
N ALA A 374 -1.62 3.82 -15.51
CA ALA A 374 -1.13 2.85 -14.54
C ALA A 374 -1.50 3.30 -13.12
N PRO A 375 -1.68 2.35 -12.18
CA PRO A 375 -1.83 2.68 -10.78
C PRO A 375 -0.55 3.31 -10.24
N VAL A 376 -0.67 4.13 -9.20
CA VAL A 376 0.46 4.90 -8.62
C VAL A 376 1.32 4.07 -7.67
N GLN A 377 0.76 3.03 -7.05
CA GLN A 377 1.41 2.19 -6.03
C GLN A 377 2.71 1.53 -6.52
N PRO A 378 2.81 1.00 -7.76
CA PRO A 378 4.06 0.47 -8.32
C PRO A 378 5.21 1.47 -8.39
N TYR A 379 4.92 2.77 -8.34
CA TYR A 379 5.92 3.83 -8.34
C TYR A 379 6.20 4.31 -6.92
N MET A 380 5.16 4.59 -6.14
CA MET A 380 5.31 5.26 -4.84
C MET A 380 5.84 4.37 -3.72
N VAL A 381 5.44 3.10 -3.66
CA VAL A 381 5.92 2.20 -2.59
C VAL A 381 7.44 2.00 -2.65
N PRO A 382 8.06 1.78 -3.82
CA PRO A 382 9.52 1.78 -3.94
C PRO A 382 10.17 3.11 -3.58
N ILE A 383 9.61 4.23 -4.06
CA ILE A 383 10.16 5.58 -3.84
C ILE A 383 10.28 5.91 -2.37
N ILE A 384 9.30 5.58 -1.53
CA ILE A 384 9.36 5.87 -0.08
C ILE A 384 10.28 4.92 0.70
N GLY A 385 10.70 3.80 0.10
CA GLY A 385 11.50 2.75 0.73
C GLY A 385 12.71 3.24 1.54
N PRO A 386 13.53 4.17 1.02
CA PRO A 386 14.71 4.70 1.72
C PRO A 386 14.40 5.46 3.02
N LEU A 387 13.18 5.98 3.17
CA LEU A 387 12.76 6.73 4.36
C LEU A 387 12.03 5.88 5.39
N LEU A 388 11.86 4.58 5.14
CA LEU A 388 11.23 3.69 6.10
C LEU A 388 12.04 3.64 7.42
N PRO A 389 11.37 3.64 8.58
CA PRO A 389 12.00 3.92 9.87
C PRO A 389 12.75 2.71 10.47
N GLY A 390 13.52 1.96 9.68
CA GLY A 390 14.21 0.75 10.13
C GLY A 390 15.22 1.01 11.25
N GLY A 391 15.96 2.13 11.17
CA GLY A 391 16.94 2.50 12.19
C GLY A 391 16.30 2.85 13.54
N MET A 392 15.16 3.55 13.54
CA MET A 392 14.42 3.88 14.77
C MET A 392 13.79 2.63 15.41
N LEU A 393 13.33 1.67 14.60
CA LEU A 393 12.85 0.38 15.11
C LEU A 393 13.98 -0.42 15.77
N TYR A 394 15.15 -0.46 15.15
CA TYR A 394 16.34 -1.08 15.74
C TYR A 394 16.73 -0.40 17.05
N GLN A 395 16.88 0.93 17.02
CA GLN A 395 17.23 1.74 18.20
C GLN A 395 16.25 1.50 19.34
N GLY A 396 14.94 1.60 19.08
CA GLY A 396 13.93 1.43 20.11
C GLY A 396 13.97 0.05 20.76
N MET A 397 14.24 -0.99 19.99
CA MET A 397 14.35 -2.35 20.52
C MET A 397 15.67 -2.59 21.26
N VAL A 398 16.80 -2.01 20.84
CA VAL A 398 18.05 -2.06 21.61
C VAL A 398 17.86 -1.37 22.97
N GLU A 399 17.32 -0.15 22.98
CA GLU A 399 17.07 0.65 24.19
C GLU A 399 16.11 -0.03 25.16
N LEU A 400 15.07 -0.71 24.65
CA LEU A 400 14.16 -1.53 25.47
C LEU A 400 14.86 -2.67 26.21
N ASN A 401 15.91 -3.25 25.61
CA ASN A 401 16.63 -4.40 26.17
C ASN A 401 17.90 -4.01 26.94
N SER A 402 18.47 -2.83 26.68
CA SER A 402 19.72 -2.36 27.32
C SER A 402 19.51 -1.51 28.58
N GLY A 403 18.28 -1.47 29.13
CA GLY A 403 17.99 -0.79 30.39
C GLY A 403 17.46 0.64 30.28
N SER A 404 17.12 1.13 29.07
CA SER A 404 16.51 2.45 28.83
C SER A 404 15.10 2.33 28.19
N PRO A 405 14.14 1.63 28.84
CA PRO A 405 12.87 1.27 28.22
C PRO A 405 12.00 2.46 27.82
N GLN A 406 12.11 3.59 28.53
CA GLN A 406 11.37 4.81 28.18
C GLN A 406 11.86 5.40 26.85
N SER A 407 13.18 5.54 26.66
CA SER A 407 13.76 5.98 25.38
C SER A 407 13.39 5.02 24.26
N GLY A 408 13.47 3.71 24.54
CA GLY A 408 13.12 2.69 23.57
C GLY A 408 11.68 2.79 23.08
N LEU A 409 10.72 3.02 23.99
CA LEU A 409 9.32 3.25 23.64
C LEU A 409 9.15 4.53 22.78
N LEU A 410 9.84 5.61 23.13
CA LEU A 410 9.79 6.86 22.36
C LEU A 410 10.36 6.68 20.94
N SER A 411 11.44 5.93 20.78
CA SER A 411 12.04 5.59 19.48
C SER A 411 11.06 4.77 18.62
N LEU A 412 10.33 3.81 19.20
CA LEU A 412 9.29 3.05 18.50
C LEU A 412 8.09 3.92 18.09
N ILE A 413 7.66 4.84 18.97
CA ILE A 413 6.61 5.82 18.64
C ILE A 413 7.08 6.76 17.52
N GLY A 414 8.35 7.18 17.55
CA GLY A 414 8.97 7.97 16.49
C GLY A 414 8.99 7.25 15.14
N ALA A 415 9.35 5.95 15.14
CA ALA A 415 9.28 5.11 13.94
C ALA A 415 7.86 5.05 13.37
N LEU A 416 6.87 4.74 14.21
CA LEU A 416 5.47 4.70 13.79
C LEU A 416 5.02 6.07 13.24
N SER A 417 5.41 7.16 13.89
CA SER A 417 5.08 8.52 13.47
C SER A 417 5.66 8.85 12.08
N VAL A 418 6.91 8.48 11.81
CA VAL A 418 7.52 8.63 10.48
C VAL A 418 6.79 7.78 9.43
N ALA A 419 6.45 6.54 9.75
CA ALA A 419 5.71 5.66 8.84
C ALA A 419 4.33 6.22 8.47
N LEU A 420 3.57 6.72 9.45
CA LEU A 420 2.27 7.36 9.23
C LEU A 420 2.42 8.68 8.45
N ALA A 421 3.46 9.48 8.76
CA ALA A 421 3.76 10.72 8.08
C ALA A 421 4.11 10.52 6.60
N LEU A 422 4.90 9.49 6.26
CA LEU A 422 5.16 9.09 4.87
C LEU A 422 3.86 8.75 4.16
N ALA A 423 3.04 7.89 4.76
CA ALA A 423 1.78 7.45 4.18
C ALA A 423 0.79 8.61 3.97
N ALA A 424 0.70 9.54 4.92
CA ALA A 424 -0.09 10.77 4.80
C ALA A 424 0.45 11.69 3.70
N GLY A 425 1.77 11.87 3.61
CA GLY A 425 2.39 12.67 2.55
C GLY A 425 2.15 12.10 1.15
N VAL A 426 2.26 10.77 1.00
CA VAL A 426 1.93 10.09 -0.26
C VAL A 426 0.47 10.34 -0.65
N ASN A 427 -0.47 10.20 0.28
CA ASN A 427 -1.89 10.47 0.02
C ASN A 427 -2.12 11.94 -0.38
N LEU A 428 -1.58 12.89 0.40
CA LEU A 428 -1.73 14.32 0.17
C LEU A 428 -1.24 14.73 -1.23
N GLY A 429 -0.08 14.22 -1.67
CA GLY A 429 0.41 14.52 -3.03
C GLY A 429 -0.52 14.00 -4.14
N GLY A 430 -1.19 12.87 -3.92
CA GLY A 430 -2.20 12.36 -4.84
C GLY A 430 -3.46 13.23 -4.86
N GLU A 431 -3.93 13.69 -3.69
CA GLU A 431 -5.08 14.59 -3.58
C GLU A 431 -4.79 15.97 -4.19
N LEU A 432 -3.57 16.50 -4.06
CA LEU A 432 -3.16 17.74 -4.74
C LEU A 432 -3.29 17.61 -6.26
N VAL A 433 -2.83 16.51 -6.85
CA VAL A 433 -2.98 16.27 -8.31
C VAL A 433 -4.45 16.24 -8.71
N ARG A 434 -5.32 15.60 -7.91
CA ARG A 434 -6.76 15.55 -8.16
C ARG A 434 -7.41 16.94 -8.04
N ALA A 435 -7.07 17.70 -7.01
CA ALA A 435 -7.67 19.01 -6.74
C ALA A 435 -7.34 20.07 -7.81
N PHE A 436 -6.11 20.06 -8.34
CA PHE A 436 -5.69 21.04 -9.35
C PHE A 436 -6.04 20.64 -10.78
N ARG A 437 -6.38 19.38 -11.03
CA ARG A 437 -6.88 18.94 -12.34
C ARG A 437 -8.38 19.24 -12.44
N ARG A 438 -8.72 20.26 -13.23
CA ARG A 438 -10.10 20.62 -13.60
C ARG A 438 -10.78 19.63 -14.56
N PHE A 439 -10.11 18.54 -14.97
CA PHE A 439 -10.64 17.60 -15.95
C PHE A 439 -10.18 16.17 -15.67
N GLY A 440 -11.16 15.25 -15.61
CA GLY A 440 -10.97 13.81 -15.56
C GLY A 440 -12.27 13.12 -15.18
N LEU A 441 -13.01 12.64 -16.18
CA LEU A 441 -14.12 11.71 -15.97
C LEU A 441 -13.56 10.51 -15.18
N SER A 442 -14.09 10.27 -13.99
CA SER A 442 -13.98 8.95 -13.38
C SER A 442 -14.62 7.95 -14.34
N ALA A 443 -14.07 6.74 -14.43
CA ALA A 443 -14.58 5.63 -15.23
C ALA A 443 -16.08 5.33 -14.99
N SER A 444 -16.67 5.86 -13.91
CA SER A 444 -18.10 5.75 -13.58
C SER A 444 -19.01 6.83 -14.16
N GLY A 445 -18.49 7.79 -14.94
CA GLY A 445 -19.29 8.92 -15.48
C GLY A 445 -19.88 9.85 -14.41
N ARG A 446 -19.64 9.58 -13.12
CA ARG A 446 -20.01 10.46 -12.01
C ARG A 446 -18.89 11.45 -11.78
N TRP A 447 -19.28 12.71 -11.65
CA TRP A 447 -18.43 13.77 -11.13
C TRP A 447 -17.80 13.34 -9.82
N ALA A 448 -16.62 13.91 -9.55
CA ALA A 448 -15.87 13.86 -8.30
C ALA A 448 -16.66 13.35 -7.10
N ARG A 449 -16.05 12.44 -6.33
CA ARG A 449 -16.41 12.14 -4.93
C ARG A 449 -17.29 13.25 -4.36
N PRO A 450 -18.52 12.96 -3.89
CA PRO A 450 -19.23 13.94 -3.09
C PRO A 450 -18.24 14.43 -2.03
N ALA A 451 -17.87 15.71 -2.07
CA ALA A 451 -16.97 16.28 -1.08
C ALA A 451 -17.47 15.81 0.27
N ALA A 452 -16.58 15.23 1.09
CA ALA A 452 -16.94 14.72 2.40
C ALA A 452 -17.89 15.75 3.03
N ARG A 453 -19.17 15.36 3.18
CA ARG A 453 -20.18 16.28 3.71
C ARG A 453 -19.55 16.84 4.98
N ARG A 454 -19.42 18.16 5.10
CA ARG A 454 -18.95 18.78 6.33
C ARG A 454 -19.85 18.27 7.45
N THR A 455 -19.42 17.23 8.15
CA THR A 455 -20.01 16.76 9.38
C THR A 455 -19.56 17.75 10.44
N ARG A 456 -20.08 18.99 10.36
CA ARG A 456 -20.32 19.75 11.58
C ARG A 456 -21.30 18.87 12.34
N GLY A 457 -20.84 18.25 13.41
CA GLY A 457 -21.53 17.18 14.11
C GLY A 457 -23.02 17.45 14.22
N PHE A 458 -23.80 16.50 13.70
CA PHE A 458 -25.20 16.30 14.00
C PHE A 458 -25.40 14.81 14.18
#